data_AF-A0A1F8MHP5-F1
#
_entry.id   AF-A0A1F8MHP5-F1
#
_cell.length_a   1.000
_cell.length_b   1.000
_cell.length_c   1.000
_cell.angle_alpha   90.00
_cell.angle_beta   90.00
_cell.angle_gamma   90.00
#
_symmetry.space_group_name_H-M   'P 1'
#
loop_
_entity.id
_entity.type
_entity.pdbx_description
1 polymer ?
#
loop_
_entity_poly.entity_id
_entity_poly.type
_entity_poly.pdbx_seq_one_letter_code
_entity_poly.pdbx_strand_id
1 'polypeptide(L)'
;MRDALVNGPLWYTNYGMGGMQYGASQLFKAAAEYQISQPGLHLIISPNWANGTDVLARYFSTVNDQFELGSIEGYMFEHKPLGENIGFVMIPDEYKKTIASGKFTDVHIEQTLPYPNGRIGFYFVQLHYVENIDEILIAEQDTRSILQQATVTINAEPVQVGYSMLDMGTIDQIFDGDKQSVVRTLEANPFIIELTFPESQAFSGYTMFLGSADIQVTTLLYPTQDSQPITTVASFSGSPSTPELEVNFGQSVTAEVVRFEILAPYAGVPSNVHVWEIGLK
;
A
#
# COMPACT_ATOMS: atom_id res chain seq x y z
N MET A 1 2.33 -26.57 34.81
CA MET A 1 1.60 -27.34 33.77
C MET A 1 0.08 -27.20 33.84
N ARG A 2 -0.54 -27.01 35.02
CA ARG A 2 -2.01 -26.84 35.15
C ARG A 2 -2.53 -25.47 34.66
N ASP A 3 -1.70 -24.45 34.76
CA ASP A 3 -2.07 -23.06 34.46
C ASP A 3 -2.38 -22.83 32.96
N ALA A 4 -1.54 -23.38 32.06
CA ALA A 4 -1.77 -23.29 30.61
C ALA A 4 -3.04 -24.03 30.14
N LEU A 5 -3.53 -25.01 30.90
CA LEU A 5 -4.77 -25.76 30.61
C LEU A 5 -6.03 -25.07 31.14
N VAL A 6 -5.90 -24.23 32.17
CA VAL A 6 -7.03 -23.55 32.83
C VAL A 6 -7.17 -22.09 32.37
N ASN A 7 -6.03 -21.42 32.16
CA ASN A 7 -5.96 -20.00 31.82
C ASN A 7 -5.34 -19.73 30.44
N GLY A 8 -4.92 -20.78 29.71
CA GLY A 8 -4.45 -20.61 28.34
C GLY A 8 -5.61 -20.22 27.42
N PRO A 9 -5.44 -19.24 26.50
CA PRO A 9 -6.46 -18.94 25.53
C PRO A 9 -6.74 -20.19 24.69
N LEU A 10 -7.99 -20.64 24.67
CA LEU A 10 -8.38 -21.84 23.91
C LEU A 10 -8.22 -21.59 22.40
N TRP A 11 -8.46 -20.36 21.95
CA TRP A 11 -8.30 -19.92 20.56
C TRP A 11 -7.91 -18.43 20.49
N TYR A 12 -7.16 -18.04 19.47
CA TYR A 12 -6.94 -16.63 19.18
C TYR A 12 -8.22 -16.01 18.60
N THR A 13 -8.42 -14.72 18.84
CA THR A 13 -9.59 -13.98 18.31
C THR A 13 -9.30 -13.29 16.99
N ASN A 14 -8.01 -12.99 16.74
CA ASN A 14 -7.51 -12.39 15.51
C ASN A 14 -6.50 -13.34 14.83
N TYR A 15 -6.85 -13.82 13.64
CA TYR A 15 -6.03 -14.70 12.81
C TYR A 15 -5.50 -14.01 11.53
N GLY A 16 -5.70 -12.69 11.40
CA GLY A 16 -5.19 -11.90 10.28
C GLY A 16 -3.75 -11.41 10.50
N MET A 17 -3.27 -10.54 9.61
CA MET A 17 -1.87 -10.05 9.58
C MET A 17 -1.39 -9.47 10.93
N GLY A 18 -2.25 -8.74 11.65
CA GLY A 18 -1.96 -8.18 12.98
C GLY A 18 -2.21 -9.12 14.17
N GLY A 19 -2.47 -10.40 13.91
CA GLY A 19 -2.80 -11.41 14.92
C GLY A 19 -1.98 -12.69 14.76
N MET A 20 -2.58 -13.84 15.10
CA MET A 20 -1.94 -15.14 14.87
C MET A 20 -2.03 -15.52 13.39
N GLN A 21 -0.90 -15.42 12.69
CA GLN A 21 -0.80 -15.80 11.29
C GLN A 21 -0.89 -17.34 11.15
N TYR A 22 -2.09 -17.83 10.87
CA TYR A 22 -2.44 -19.25 10.83
C TYR A 22 -3.06 -19.61 9.49
N GLY A 23 -2.86 -20.85 9.04
CA GLY A 23 -3.62 -21.44 7.94
C GLY A 23 -2.79 -21.86 6.74
N ALA A 24 -1.47 -21.63 6.73
CA ALA A 24 -0.60 -21.94 5.59
C ALA A 24 -0.81 -23.35 5.03
N SER A 25 -0.63 -24.37 5.87
CA SER A 25 -0.77 -25.78 5.44
C SER A 25 -2.19 -26.12 4.95
N GLN A 26 -3.21 -25.52 5.55
CA GLN A 26 -4.62 -25.76 5.21
C GLN A 26 -4.96 -25.08 3.89
N LEU A 27 -4.54 -23.82 3.72
CA LEU A 27 -4.79 -22.98 2.57
C LEU A 27 -4.16 -23.56 1.31
N PHE A 28 -2.85 -23.83 1.32
CA PHE A 28 -2.17 -24.32 0.13
C PHE A 28 -2.60 -25.73 -0.25
N LYS A 29 -2.94 -26.58 0.73
CA LYS A 29 -3.57 -27.88 0.46
C LYS A 29 -4.94 -27.71 -0.20
N ALA A 30 -5.80 -26.87 0.37
CA ALA A 30 -7.13 -26.61 -0.18
C ALA A 30 -7.08 -25.99 -1.59
N ALA A 31 -6.11 -25.10 -1.82
CA ALA A 31 -5.86 -24.51 -3.13
C ALA A 31 -5.46 -25.56 -4.17
N ALA A 32 -4.52 -26.44 -3.84
CA ALA A 32 -4.12 -27.53 -4.73
C ALA A 32 -5.29 -28.49 -5.04
N GLU A 33 -6.08 -28.86 -4.02
CA GLU A 33 -7.28 -29.69 -4.19
C GLU A 33 -8.32 -29.00 -5.10
N TYR A 34 -8.52 -27.70 -4.93
CA TYR A 34 -9.44 -26.91 -5.75
C TYR A 34 -8.97 -26.83 -7.21
N GLN A 35 -7.69 -26.56 -7.46
CA GLN A 35 -7.13 -26.55 -8.83
C GLN A 35 -7.25 -27.93 -9.53
N ILE A 36 -7.09 -29.03 -8.79
CA ILE A 36 -7.31 -30.38 -9.35
C ILE A 36 -8.78 -30.56 -9.76
N SER A 37 -9.73 -30.02 -8.99
CA SER A 37 -11.16 -30.10 -9.28
C SER A 37 -11.62 -29.18 -10.43
N GLN A 38 -10.84 -28.14 -10.74
CA GLN A 38 -11.12 -27.16 -11.80
C GLN A 38 -9.95 -27.05 -12.78
N PRO A 39 -9.77 -28.04 -13.68
CA PRO A 39 -8.65 -28.03 -14.63
C PRO A 39 -8.67 -26.79 -15.53
N GLY A 40 -7.57 -26.04 -15.54
CA GLY A 40 -7.43 -24.82 -16.34
C GLY A 40 -7.77 -23.52 -15.60
N LEU A 41 -8.20 -23.61 -14.33
CA LEU A 41 -8.39 -22.45 -13.47
C LEU A 41 -7.05 -21.89 -13.01
N HIS A 42 -6.81 -20.60 -13.31
CA HIS A 42 -5.74 -19.81 -12.73
C HIS A 42 -6.19 -19.27 -11.37
N LEU A 43 -5.56 -19.74 -10.30
CA LEU A 43 -5.93 -19.37 -8.93
C LEU A 43 -4.99 -18.29 -8.40
N ILE A 44 -5.55 -17.16 -7.98
CA ILE A 44 -4.82 -16.04 -7.38
C ILE A 44 -5.08 -16.04 -5.88
N ILE A 45 -4.04 -16.24 -5.07
CA ILE A 45 -4.14 -16.38 -3.62
C ILE A 45 -3.63 -15.11 -2.95
N SER A 46 -4.45 -14.51 -2.10
CA SER A 46 -4.06 -13.32 -1.34
C SER A 46 -2.85 -13.61 -0.45
N PRO A 47 -1.79 -12.78 -0.51
CA PRO A 47 -0.69 -12.85 0.43
C PRO A 47 -1.00 -12.13 1.76
N ASN A 48 -2.10 -11.38 1.85
CA ASN A 48 -2.36 -10.38 2.89
C ASN A 48 -2.84 -10.93 4.25
N TRP A 49 -2.72 -12.24 4.50
CA TRP A 49 -3.08 -12.87 5.78
C TRP A 49 -1.87 -13.15 6.67
N ALA A 50 -0.65 -13.17 6.13
CA ALA A 50 0.57 -13.45 6.88
C ALA A 50 1.80 -12.73 6.31
N ASN A 51 2.84 -12.60 7.14
CA ASN A 51 4.16 -12.15 6.70
C ASN A 51 4.89 -13.30 6.01
N GLY A 52 5.59 -13.01 4.91
CA GLY A 52 6.39 -14.01 4.19
C GLY A 52 5.55 -15.09 3.50
N THR A 53 4.36 -14.74 2.99
CA THR A 53 3.47 -15.69 2.31
C THR A 53 4.13 -16.34 1.09
N ASP A 54 5.11 -15.69 0.46
CA ASP A 54 5.94 -16.28 -0.60
C ASP A 54 6.80 -17.45 -0.12
N VAL A 55 7.32 -17.38 1.12
CA VAL A 55 8.08 -18.46 1.76
C VAL A 55 7.14 -19.59 2.13
N LEU A 56 5.98 -19.25 2.70
CA LEU A 56 4.96 -20.23 3.08
C LEU A 56 4.41 -20.98 1.86
N ALA A 57 4.13 -20.27 0.77
CA ALA A 57 3.71 -20.86 -0.50
C ALA A 57 4.73 -21.89 -0.96
N ARG A 58 6.01 -21.48 -1.12
CA ARG A 58 7.10 -22.38 -1.54
C ARG A 58 7.28 -23.60 -0.64
N TYR A 59 7.00 -23.49 0.66
CA TYR A 59 7.16 -24.59 1.60
C TYR A 59 6.00 -25.59 1.54
N PHE A 60 4.77 -25.11 1.37
CA PHE A 60 3.56 -25.95 1.43
C PHE A 60 3.00 -26.35 0.06
N SER A 61 3.46 -25.73 -1.03
CA SER A 61 3.06 -26.06 -2.40
C SER A 61 3.97 -27.11 -3.04
N THR A 62 3.47 -27.76 -4.07
CA THR A 62 4.25 -28.64 -4.94
C THR A 62 4.67 -27.91 -6.22
N VAL A 63 5.67 -28.45 -6.94
CA VAL A 63 6.12 -27.90 -8.23
C VAL A 63 5.06 -27.91 -9.33
N ASN A 64 3.95 -28.64 -9.13
CA ASN A 64 2.85 -28.73 -10.09
C ASN A 64 1.74 -27.72 -9.80
N ASP A 65 1.79 -27.02 -8.67
CA ASP A 65 0.75 -26.08 -8.30
C ASP A 65 0.91 -24.81 -9.16
N GLN A 66 -0.16 -24.41 -9.86
CA GLN A 66 -0.15 -23.29 -10.79
C GLN A 66 -0.98 -22.13 -10.25
N PHE A 67 -0.66 -21.67 -9.04
CA PHE A 67 -1.28 -20.50 -8.45
C PHE A 67 -0.33 -19.30 -8.49
N GLU A 68 -0.93 -18.11 -8.46
CA GLU A 68 -0.25 -16.84 -8.34
C GLU A 68 -0.50 -16.25 -6.96
N LEU A 69 0.50 -15.61 -6.36
CA LEU A 69 0.27 -14.77 -5.18
C LEU A 69 -0.12 -13.37 -5.64
N GLY A 70 -1.32 -12.94 -5.28
CA GLY A 70 -1.88 -11.65 -5.68
C GLY A 70 -3.18 -11.34 -4.96
N SER A 71 -3.59 -10.09 -4.97
CA SER A 71 -4.83 -9.64 -4.32
C SER A 71 -5.85 -9.19 -5.36
N ILE A 72 -7.13 -9.40 -5.06
CA ILE A 72 -8.26 -8.84 -5.81
C ILE A 72 -8.21 -7.30 -5.84
N GLU A 73 -7.55 -6.65 -4.88
CA GLU A 73 -7.42 -5.20 -4.86
C GLU A 73 -6.75 -4.67 -6.14
N GLY A 74 -5.77 -5.39 -6.71
CA GLY A 74 -5.16 -4.99 -7.99
C GLY A 74 -6.15 -4.96 -9.16
N TYR A 75 -7.22 -5.75 -9.10
CA TYR A 75 -8.32 -5.76 -10.08
C TYR A 75 -9.38 -4.70 -9.74
N MET A 76 -9.40 -4.17 -8.52
CA MET A 76 -10.29 -3.05 -8.16
C MET A 76 -9.78 -1.72 -8.66
N PHE A 77 -8.48 -1.59 -8.90
CA PHE A 77 -7.88 -0.31 -9.24
C PHE A 77 -7.44 -0.21 -10.70
N GLU A 78 -7.08 -1.33 -11.31
CA GLU A 78 -6.71 -1.42 -12.71
C GLU A 78 -7.59 -2.44 -13.44
N HIS A 79 -7.91 -2.17 -14.70
CA HIS A 79 -8.61 -3.13 -15.54
C HIS A 79 -7.65 -4.23 -15.99
N LYS A 80 -7.46 -5.23 -15.11
CA LYS A 80 -6.68 -6.43 -15.40
C LYS A 80 -7.55 -7.49 -16.11
N PRO A 81 -6.97 -8.34 -16.98
CA PRO A 81 -7.72 -9.40 -17.64
C PRO A 81 -8.42 -10.29 -16.61
N LEU A 82 -9.75 -10.31 -16.63
CA LEU A 82 -10.59 -11.10 -15.74
C LEU A 82 -11.50 -11.99 -16.59
N GLY A 83 -11.19 -13.29 -16.66
CA GLY A 83 -11.96 -14.27 -17.41
C GLY A 83 -12.56 -15.34 -16.51
N GLU A 84 -13.45 -16.17 -17.08
CA GLU A 84 -14.12 -17.28 -16.38
C GLU A 84 -13.15 -18.32 -15.79
N ASN A 85 -11.91 -18.35 -16.27
CA ASN A 85 -10.87 -19.25 -15.79
C ASN A 85 -10.00 -18.64 -14.67
N ILE A 86 -10.39 -17.49 -14.10
CA ILE A 86 -9.69 -16.88 -12.96
C ILE A 86 -10.52 -17.07 -11.70
N GLY A 87 -9.87 -17.58 -10.65
CA GLY A 87 -10.42 -17.67 -9.31
C GLY A 87 -9.54 -16.96 -8.30
N PHE A 88 -10.14 -16.39 -7.27
CA PHE A 88 -9.45 -15.70 -6.20
C PHE A 88 -9.61 -16.45 -4.88
N VAL A 89 -8.55 -16.46 -4.06
CA VAL A 89 -8.63 -16.83 -2.65
C VAL A 89 -8.42 -15.59 -1.81
N MET A 90 -9.52 -15.04 -1.32
CA MET A 90 -9.58 -13.76 -0.62
C MET A 90 -9.66 -13.94 0.89
N ILE A 91 -9.04 -13.03 1.64
CA ILE A 91 -9.31 -12.89 3.07
C ILE A 91 -10.66 -12.19 3.31
N PRO A 92 -11.24 -12.23 4.52
CA PRO A 92 -12.57 -11.67 4.76
C PRO A 92 -12.68 -10.18 4.48
N ASP A 93 -11.61 -9.41 4.70
CA ASP A 93 -11.61 -7.97 4.47
C ASP A 93 -11.53 -7.63 2.97
N GLU A 94 -10.77 -8.39 2.18
CA GLU A 94 -10.77 -8.28 0.72
C GLU A 94 -12.13 -8.66 0.12
N TYR A 95 -12.76 -9.74 0.60
CA TYR A 95 -14.09 -10.12 0.15
C TYR A 95 -15.13 -9.01 0.44
N LYS A 96 -15.10 -8.41 1.63
CA LYS A 96 -15.97 -7.27 1.95
C LYS A 96 -15.71 -6.07 1.04
N LYS A 97 -14.44 -5.71 0.80
CA LYS A 97 -14.08 -4.62 -0.13
C LYS A 97 -14.57 -4.91 -1.55
N THR A 98 -14.46 -6.15 -1.99
CA THR A 98 -14.94 -6.62 -3.30
C THR A 98 -16.43 -6.32 -3.46
N ILE A 99 -17.25 -6.75 -2.51
CA ILE A 99 -18.71 -6.48 -2.54
C ILE A 99 -19.00 -4.98 -2.42
N ALA A 100 -18.35 -4.28 -1.49
CA ALA A 100 -18.59 -2.86 -1.23
C ALA A 100 -18.17 -1.95 -2.38
N SER A 101 -17.22 -2.39 -3.21
CA SER A 101 -16.73 -1.60 -4.35
C SER A 101 -17.77 -1.38 -5.44
N GLY A 102 -18.74 -2.29 -5.59
CA GLY A 102 -19.70 -2.27 -6.69
C GLY A 102 -19.08 -2.50 -8.08
N LYS A 103 -17.80 -2.90 -8.16
CA LYS A 103 -17.04 -3.09 -9.41
C LYS A 103 -17.21 -4.47 -10.04
N PHE A 104 -17.83 -5.40 -9.31
CA PHE A 104 -17.96 -6.78 -9.72
C PHE A 104 -19.42 -7.25 -9.67
N THR A 105 -19.74 -8.14 -10.61
CA THR A 105 -21.00 -8.90 -10.71
C THR A 105 -20.71 -10.39 -10.63
N ASP A 106 -21.76 -11.20 -10.48
CA ASP A 106 -21.68 -12.68 -10.45
C ASP A 106 -20.66 -13.21 -9.45
N VAL A 107 -20.59 -12.57 -8.27
CA VAL A 107 -19.65 -12.93 -7.22
C VAL A 107 -20.10 -14.24 -6.55
N HIS A 108 -19.50 -15.35 -6.96
CA HIS A 108 -19.82 -16.68 -6.46
C HIS A 108 -18.76 -17.16 -5.47
N ILE A 109 -19.21 -17.62 -4.30
CA ILE A 109 -18.35 -18.33 -3.34
C ILE A 109 -18.40 -19.82 -3.68
N GLU A 110 -17.30 -20.34 -4.21
CA GLU A 110 -17.16 -21.74 -4.60
C GLU A 110 -16.81 -22.62 -3.39
N GLN A 111 -16.00 -22.08 -2.48
CA GLN A 111 -15.54 -22.77 -1.28
C GLN A 111 -15.15 -21.77 -0.18
N THR A 112 -15.26 -22.19 1.08
CA THR A 112 -14.73 -21.44 2.23
C THR A 112 -13.78 -22.29 3.05
N LEU A 113 -12.74 -21.67 3.61
CA LEU A 113 -11.85 -22.31 4.57
C LEU A 113 -11.92 -21.58 5.93
N PRO A 114 -12.44 -22.21 7.00
CA PRO A 114 -12.54 -21.58 8.30
C PRO A 114 -11.22 -21.59 9.08
N TYR A 115 -11.02 -20.59 9.93
CA TYR A 115 -10.04 -20.60 11.01
C TYR A 115 -10.43 -21.59 12.13
N PRO A 116 -9.52 -21.90 13.07
CA PRO A 116 -9.82 -22.83 14.16
C PRO A 116 -11.00 -22.42 15.05
N ASN A 117 -11.31 -21.13 15.11
CA ASN A 117 -12.48 -20.61 15.83
C ASN A 117 -13.81 -20.69 15.04
N GLY A 118 -13.81 -21.33 13.87
CA GLY A 118 -14.99 -21.52 13.01
C GLY A 118 -15.36 -20.31 12.14
N ARG A 119 -14.74 -19.14 12.33
CA ARG A 119 -14.93 -17.99 11.43
C ARG A 119 -14.29 -18.30 10.08
N ILE A 120 -14.92 -17.85 9.00
CA ILE A 120 -14.33 -17.98 7.66
C ILE A 120 -13.02 -17.19 7.61
N GLY A 121 -11.94 -17.86 7.22
CA GLY A 121 -10.63 -17.26 7.03
C GLY A 121 -10.29 -17.01 5.56
N PHE A 122 -10.83 -17.81 4.65
CA PHE A 122 -10.62 -17.63 3.22
C PHE A 122 -11.89 -17.95 2.42
N TYR A 123 -12.11 -17.15 1.38
CA TYR A 123 -13.17 -17.33 0.40
C TYR A 123 -12.53 -17.65 -0.96
N PHE A 124 -12.94 -18.76 -1.57
CA PHE A 124 -12.64 -19.08 -2.96
C PHE A 124 -13.76 -18.50 -3.81
N VAL A 125 -13.41 -17.56 -4.69
CA VAL A 125 -14.38 -16.70 -5.36
C VAL A 125 -14.08 -16.60 -6.85
N GLN A 126 -15.11 -16.70 -7.67
CA GLN A 126 -15.09 -16.28 -9.06
C GLN A 126 -16.05 -15.10 -9.22
N LEU A 127 -15.70 -14.17 -10.10
CA LEU A 127 -16.46 -12.93 -10.31
C LEU A 127 -16.18 -12.35 -11.70
N HIS A 128 -17.04 -11.46 -12.14
CA HIS A 128 -16.87 -10.68 -13.37
C HIS A 128 -16.88 -9.20 -13.05
N TYR A 129 -16.31 -8.38 -13.93
CA TYR A 129 -16.52 -6.94 -13.84
C TYR A 129 -17.95 -6.57 -14.20
N VAL A 130 -18.43 -5.47 -13.62
CA VAL A 130 -19.62 -4.78 -14.16
C VAL A 130 -19.34 -4.25 -15.55
N GLU A 131 -20.38 -4.10 -16.38
CA GLU A 131 -20.24 -3.69 -17.78
C GLU A 131 -19.52 -2.34 -17.96
N ASN A 132 -19.67 -1.42 -17.00
CA ASN A 132 -19.11 -0.06 -17.06
C ASN A 132 -17.82 0.09 -16.22
N ILE A 133 -17.06 -0.99 -15.98
CA ILE A 133 -15.86 -0.94 -15.15
C ILE A 133 -14.84 0.10 -15.62
N ASP A 134 -14.61 0.24 -16.92
CA ASP A 134 -13.66 1.21 -17.48
C ASP A 134 -14.03 2.64 -17.09
N GLU A 135 -15.32 3.00 -17.17
CA GLU A 135 -15.81 4.32 -16.79
C GLU A 135 -15.61 4.59 -15.30
N ILE A 136 -15.87 3.58 -14.45
CA ILE A 136 -15.65 3.67 -13.00
C ILE A 136 -14.17 3.90 -12.70
N LEU A 137 -13.28 3.10 -13.29
CA LEU A 137 -11.85 3.18 -13.02
C LEU A 137 -11.24 4.50 -13.51
N ILE A 138 -11.63 4.99 -14.69
CA ILE A 138 -11.18 6.29 -15.21
C ILE A 138 -11.64 7.41 -14.28
N ALA A 139 -12.91 7.46 -13.90
CA ALA A 139 -13.44 8.50 -13.03
C ALA A 139 -12.78 8.49 -11.64
N GLU A 140 -12.50 7.31 -11.10
CA GLU A 140 -11.77 7.19 -9.85
C GLU A 140 -10.30 7.61 -10.01
N GLN A 141 -9.62 7.25 -11.10
CA GLN A 141 -8.24 7.65 -11.36
C GLN A 141 -8.12 9.18 -11.51
N ASP A 142 -9.07 9.82 -12.19
CA ASP A 142 -9.15 11.28 -12.30
C ASP A 142 -9.29 11.90 -10.91
N THR A 143 -10.15 11.33 -10.06
CA THR A 143 -10.34 11.77 -8.68
C THR A 143 -9.07 11.57 -7.84
N ARG A 144 -8.40 10.43 -7.97
CA ARG A 144 -7.15 10.08 -7.24
C ARG A 144 -5.95 10.94 -7.68
N SER A 145 -6.00 11.50 -8.90
CA SER A 145 -4.94 12.35 -9.45
C SER A 145 -4.99 13.80 -8.93
N ILE A 146 -6.08 14.21 -8.27
CA ILE A 146 -6.20 15.52 -7.64
C ILE A 146 -5.48 15.51 -6.29
N LEU A 147 -4.59 16.49 -6.06
CA LEU A 147 -3.95 16.66 -4.76
C LEU A 147 -4.99 17.02 -3.69
N GLN A 148 -4.97 16.26 -2.60
CA GLN A 148 -5.65 16.62 -1.37
C GLN A 148 -4.99 17.85 -0.75
N GLN A 149 -5.73 18.58 0.08
CA GLN A 149 -5.26 19.82 0.70
C GLN A 149 -5.44 19.75 2.20
N ALA A 150 -4.44 20.17 2.95
CA ALA A 150 -4.49 20.32 4.40
C ALA A 150 -3.65 21.52 4.84
N THR A 151 -3.83 21.94 6.09
CA THR A 151 -2.92 22.88 6.75
C THR A 151 -2.18 22.14 7.85
N VAL A 152 -0.86 22.12 7.80
CA VAL A 152 0.02 21.45 8.77
C VAL A 152 0.86 22.49 9.48
N THR A 153 1.16 22.27 10.76
CA THR A 153 2.08 23.15 11.50
C THR A 153 3.51 22.68 11.31
N ILE A 154 4.34 23.47 10.62
CA ILE A 154 5.76 23.19 10.42
C ILE A 154 6.54 24.35 11.04
N ASN A 155 7.49 24.07 11.94
CA ASN A 155 8.26 25.10 12.66
C ASN A 155 7.39 26.18 13.34
N ALA A 156 6.24 25.77 13.91
CA ALA A 156 5.22 26.64 14.51
C ALA A 156 4.50 27.60 13.54
N GLU A 157 4.64 27.41 12.22
CA GLU A 157 3.89 28.14 11.21
C GLU A 157 2.83 27.26 10.53
N PRO A 158 1.65 27.82 10.18
CA PRO A 158 0.64 27.11 9.42
C PRO A 158 1.03 27.08 7.92
N VAL A 159 1.39 25.91 7.42
CA VAL A 159 1.79 25.68 6.03
C VAL A 159 0.67 24.97 5.29
N GLN A 160 0.31 25.46 4.09
CA GLN A 160 -0.65 24.75 3.22
C GLN A 160 0.08 23.59 2.54
N VAL A 161 -0.53 22.42 2.55
CA VAL A 161 0.04 21.19 2.02
C VAL A 161 -0.90 20.59 0.99
N GLY A 162 -0.45 20.57 -0.27
CA GLY A 162 -1.04 19.77 -1.34
C GLY A 162 -0.37 18.40 -1.39
N TYR A 163 -1.11 17.29 -1.36
CA TYR A 163 -0.51 15.96 -1.30
C TYR A 163 -1.31 14.89 -2.03
N SER A 164 -0.62 13.85 -2.53
CA SER A 164 -1.29 12.71 -3.17
C SER A 164 -2.23 11.98 -2.19
N MET A 165 -3.27 11.34 -2.72
CA MET A 165 -4.23 10.59 -1.90
C MET A 165 -3.56 9.48 -1.06
N LEU A 166 -3.90 9.47 0.23
CA LEU A 166 -3.37 8.54 1.22
C LEU A 166 -4.36 7.40 1.49
N ASP A 167 -3.84 6.20 1.74
CA ASP A 167 -4.62 5.05 2.22
C ASP A 167 -4.30 4.70 3.68
N MET A 168 -3.19 5.20 4.21
CA MET A 168 -2.75 5.02 5.59
C MET A 168 -2.05 6.29 6.09
N GLY A 169 -2.36 6.64 7.34
CA GLY A 169 -1.82 7.83 8.00
C GLY A 169 -2.54 9.11 7.61
N THR A 170 -2.10 10.22 8.21
CA THR A 170 -2.56 11.58 7.92
C THR A 170 -1.36 12.46 7.59
N ILE A 171 -1.50 13.45 6.70
CA ILE A 171 -0.35 14.18 6.16
C ILE A 171 0.46 14.95 7.23
N ASP A 172 -0.13 15.32 8.36
CA ASP A 172 0.58 15.96 9.47
C ASP A 172 1.65 15.05 10.09
N GLN A 173 1.47 13.72 9.99
CA GLN A 173 2.37 12.73 10.56
C GLN A 173 3.77 12.70 9.95
N ILE A 174 3.95 13.16 8.70
CA ILE A 174 5.30 13.22 8.12
C ILE A 174 6.09 14.45 8.58
N PHE A 175 5.49 15.31 9.41
CA PHE A 175 6.13 16.52 9.93
C PHE A 175 6.03 16.59 11.47
N ASP A 176 5.66 15.50 12.14
CA ASP A 176 5.41 15.46 13.59
C ASP A 176 6.68 15.20 14.42
N GLY A 177 7.80 14.86 13.77
CA GLY A 177 9.07 14.53 14.41
C GLY A 177 9.14 13.09 14.95
N ASP A 178 8.11 12.28 14.74
CA ASP A 178 8.04 10.87 15.15
C ASP A 178 8.29 9.93 13.97
N LYS A 179 9.51 9.38 13.92
CA LYS A 179 9.94 8.41 12.91
C LYS A 179 9.22 7.06 12.97
N GLN A 180 8.25 6.87 13.87
CA GLN A 180 7.35 5.72 13.92
C GLN A 180 6.00 5.96 13.24
N SER A 181 5.60 7.23 13.10
CA SER A 181 4.46 7.61 12.28
C SER A 181 4.77 7.31 10.81
N VAL A 182 3.78 6.85 10.04
CA VAL A 182 3.96 6.56 8.62
C VAL A 182 2.74 6.95 7.82
N VAL A 183 3.00 7.62 6.72
CA VAL A 183 2.02 7.89 5.68
C VAL A 183 2.33 7.03 4.47
N ARG A 184 1.26 6.53 3.85
CA ARG A 184 1.33 5.73 2.63
C ARG A 184 0.33 6.24 1.60
N THR A 185 0.80 6.37 0.37
CA THR A 185 -0.10 6.68 -0.75
C THR A 185 -0.99 5.50 -1.09
N LEU A 186 -2.19 5.79 -1.60
CA LEU A 186 -3.08 4.77 -2.13
C LEU A 186 -2.45 4.09 -3.35
N GLU A 187 -2.23 4.85 -4.43
CA GLU A 187 -1.60 4.35 -5.68
C GLU A 187 -0.73 5.42 -6.36
N ALA A 188 -0.34 6.46 -5.61
CA ALA A 188 0.42 7.57 -6.16
C ALA A 188 1.91 7.29 -6.08
N ASN A 189 2.51 7.06 -7.25
CA ASN A 189 3.94 6.98 -7.47
C ASN A 189 4.28 7.78 -8.75
N PRO A 190 4.85 9.00 -8.63
CA PRO A 190 5.45 9.57 -7.43
C PRO A 190 4.42 10.00 -6.38
N PHE A 191 4.81 9.93 -5.10
CA PHE A 191 4.12 10.64 -4.03
C PHE A 191 4.50 12.12 -4.10
N ILE A 192 3.52 12.96 -4.39
CA ILE A 192 3.66 14.40 -4.48
C ILE A 192 3.27 15.00 -3.14
N ILE A 193 4.14 15.86 -2.62
CA ILE A 193 3.90 16.71 -1.45
C ILE A 193 4.35 18.13 -1.81
N GLU A 194 3.47 19.10 -1.70
CA GLU A 194 3.70 20.49 -2.06
C GLU A 194 3.38 21.37 -0.85
N LEU A 195 4.40 22.05 -0.34
CA LEU A 195 4.32 22.95 0.80
C LEU A 195 4.27 24.38 0.30
N THR A 196 3.23 25.12 0.64
CA THR A 196 3.12 26.57 0.39
C THR A 196 3.20 27.31 1.72
N PHE A 197 4.28 28.06 1.90
CA PHE A 197 4.56 28.82 3.12
C PHE A 197 3.86 30.20 3.06
N PRO A 198 3.38 30.75 4.20
CA PRO A 198 2.78 32.09 4.23
C PRO A 198 3.74 33.20 3.81
N GLU A 199 5.03 33.03 4.11
CA GLU A 199 6.12 33.91 3.70
C GLU A 199 7.28 33.07 3.18
N SER A 200 8.09 33.61 2.26
CA SER A 200 9.24 32.88 1.72
C SER A 200 10.23 32.52 2.83
N GLN A 201 10.57 31.23 2.92
CA GLN A 201 11.53 30.71 3.89
C GLN A 201 12.86 30.38 3.22
N ALA A 202 13.94 30.39 4.02
CA ALA A 202 15.28 30.06 3.56
C ALA A 202 15.61 28.61 3.95
N PHE A 203 15.97 27.79 2.96
CA PHE A 203 16.28 26.38 3.13
C PHE A 203 17.73 26.07 2.79
N SER A 204 18.39 25.27 3.61
CA SER A 204 19.74 24.74 3.36
C SER A 204 19.71 23.26 2.93
N GLY A 205 18.59 22.58 3.14
CA GLY A 205 18.40 21.18 2.76
C GLY A 205 17.19 20.55 3.44
N TYR A 206 17.15 19.22 3.45
CA TYR A 206 16.14 18.46 4.18
C TYR A 206 16.66 17.05 4.55
N THR A 207 15.96 16.41 5.47
CA THR A 207 16.05 14.97 5.76
C THR A 207 14.72 14.32 5.48
N MET A 208 14.73 13.07 5.02
CA MET A 208 13.53 12.29 4.75
C MET A 208 13.72 10.85 5.22
N PHE A 209 12.83 10.36 6.08
CA PHE A 209 12.86 8.98 6.55
C PHE A 209 11.97 8.12 5.64
N LEU A 210 12.61 7.25 4.86
CA LEU A 210 12.02 6.49 3.75
C LEU A 210 12.04 4.97 3.97
N GLY A 211 12.66 4.50 5.05
CA GLY A 211 12.73 3.09 5.37
C GLY A 211 13.65 2.31 4.42
N SER A 212 13.27 1.07 4.09
CA SER A 212 14.06 0.18 3.23
C SER A 212 13.46 0.10 1.83
N ALA A 213 13.84 1.04 0.98
CA ALA A 213 13.37 1.14 -0.40
C ALA A 213 14.39 1.82 -1.31
N ASP A 214 14.31 1.55 -2.62
CA ASP A 214 14.99 2.34 -3.64
C ASP A 214 14.06 3.47 -4.10
N ILE A 215 14.48 4.71 -3.89
CA ILE A 215 13.68 5.92 -4.09
C ILE A 215 14.49 6.97 -4.86
N GLN A 216 13.83 7.71 -5.74
CA GLN A 216 14.31 8.97 -6.29
C GLN A 216 13.44 10.11 -5.77
N VAL A 217 14.05 11.11 -5.16
CA VAL A 217 13.36 12.33 -4.71
C VAL A 217 13.76 13.48 -5.61
N THR A 218 12.81 14.02 -6.36
CA THR A 218 12.94 15.31 -7.04
C THR A 218 12.37 16.38 -6.11
N THR A 219 13.17 17.39 -5.79
CA THR A 219 12.74 18.56 -5.01
C THR A 219 12.74 19.78 -5.90
N LEU A 220 11.61 20.50 -5.94
CA LEU A 220 11.43 21.73 -6.67
C LEU A 220 11.19 22.86 -5.66
N LEU A 221 12.10 23.84 -5.61
CA LEU A 221 12.02 25.00 -4.75
C LEU A 221 11.65 26.22 -5.59
N TYR A 222 10.46 26.76 -5.38
CA TYR A 222 9.96 27.93 -6.10
C TYR A 222 10.13 29.18 -5.23
N PRO A 223 10.97 30.16 -5.65
CA PRO A 223 11.07 31.46 -4.98
C PRO A 223 9.73 32.15 -4.75
N THR A 224 8.82 32.03 -5.72
CA THR A 224 7.41 32.46 -5.69
C THR A 224 6.57 31.46 -6.50
N GLN A 225 5.25 31.37 -6.26
CA GLN A 225 4.36 30.40 -6.94
C GLN A 225 4.51 30.36 -8.48
N ASP A 226 4.70 31.50 -9.15
CA ASP A 226 4.75 31.59 -10.62
C ASP A 226 6.18 31.51 -11.21
N SER A 227 7.20 31.36 -10.36
CA SER A 227 8.60 31.36 -10.80
C SER A 227 9.07 29.99 -11.30
N GLN A 228 10.19 29.96 -12.02
CA GLN A 228 10.86 28.69 -12.32
C GLN A 228 11.52 28.13 -11.06
N PRO A 229 11.37 26.83 -10.79
CA PRO A 229 11.94 26.23 -9.59
C PRO A 229 13.45 26.01 -9.74
N ILE A 230 14.12 26.03 -8.60
CA ILE A 230 15.42 25.37 -8.44
C ILE A 230 15.13 23.89 -8.20
N THR A 231 15.65 23.03 -9.08
CA THR A 231 15.40 21.58 -9.02
C THR A 231 16.63 20.83 -8.55
N THR A 232 16.45 19.93 -7.58
CA THR A 232 17.46 18.96 -7.16
C THR A 232 16.92 17.55 -7.23
N VAL A 233 17.75 16.58 -7.58
CA VAL A 233 17.38 15.16 -7.62
C VAL A 233 18.34 14.39 -6.74
N ALA A 234 17.79 13.55 -5.86
CA ALA A 234 18.56 12.65 -5.02
C ALA A 234 18.08 11.20 -5.22
N SER A 235 19.02 10.27 -5.33
CA SER A 235 18.73 8.84 -5.29
C SER A 235 19.02 8.30 -3.89
N PHE A 236 18.18 7.40 -3.41
CA PHE A 236 18.26 6.78 -2.11
C PHE A 236 18.08 5.27 -2.23
N SER A 237 18.97 4.51 -1.63
CA SER A 237 18.84 3.06 -1.45
C SER A 237 18.87 2.74 0.03
N GLY A 238 17.67 2.62 0.60
CA GLY A 238 17.47 2.45 2.04
C GLY A 238 17.69 1.03 2.53
N SER A 239 18.06 0.92 3.81
CA SER A 239 18.11 -0.36 4.52
C SER A 239 17.61 -0.17 5.95
N PRO A 240 17.34 -1.25 6.72
CA PRO A 240 16.96 -1.10 8.12
C PRO A 240 18.00 -0.34 8.95
N SER A 241 19.28 -0.40 8.56
CA SER A 241 20.37 0.34 9.19
C SER A 241 20.59 1.75 8.65
N THR A 242 20.05 2.07 7.47
CA THR A 242 20.22 3.38 6.79
C THR A 242 18.89 3.83 6.17
N PRO A 243 17.88 4.16 6.98
CA PRO A 243 16.52 4.45 6.50
C PRO A 243 16.28 5.92 6.15
N GLU A 244 17.27 6.80 6.33
CA GLU A 244 17.14 8.25 6.19
C GLU A 244 17.98 8.78 5.03
N LEU A 245 17.34 9.56 4.16
CA LEU A 245 17.97 10.38 3.13
C LEU A 245 18.27 11.76 3.71
N GLU A 246 19.48 12.27 3.47
CA GLU A 246 19.84 13.66 3.72
C GLU A 246 20.22 14.34 2.41
N VAL A 247 19.62 15.50 2.14
CA VAL A 247 19.93 16.35 0.99
C VAL A 247 20.36 17.71 1.46
N ASN A 248 21.50 18.18 0.96
CA ASN A 248 22.05 19.50 1.23
C ASN A 248 22.13 20.28 -0.08
N PHE A 249 21.61 21.51 -0.10
CA PHE A 249 21.60 22.34 -1.30
C PHE A 249 22.94 23.04 -1.57
N GLY A 250 23.89 22.97 -0.64
CA GLY A 250 25.21 23.61 -0.70
C GLY A 250 25.19 25.13 -0.44
N GLN A 251 24.01 25.72 -0.43
CA GLN A 251 23.75 27.14 -0.15
C GLN A 251 22.34 27.30 0.42
N SER A 252 22.07 28.47 1.01
CA SER A 252 20.71 28.83 1.40
C SER A 252 19.90 29.25 0.18
N VAL A 253 18.74 28.63 -0.01
CA VAL A 253 17.79 28.87 -1.10
C VAL A 253 16.50 29.40 -0.51
N THR A 254 16.05 30.58 -0.93
CA THR A 254 14.77 31.15 -0.49
C THR A 254 13.64 30.66 -1.40
N ALA A 255 12.59 30.10 -0.81
CA ALA A 255 11.43 29.58 -1.51
C ALA A 255 10.12 29.84 -0.75
N GLU A 256 9.05 30.11 -1.49
CA GLU A 256 7.67 30.17 -1.01
C GLU A 256 6.97 28.81 -1.15
N VAL A 257 7.32 28.05 -2.19
CA VAL A 257 6.80 26.70 -2.41
C VAL A 257 7.93 25.68 -2.47
N VAL A 258 7.78 24.59 -1.73
CA VAL A 258 8.67 23.42 -1.80
C VAL A 258 7.84 22.21 -2.19
N ARG A 259 8.18 21.60 -3.33
CA ARG A 259 7.51 20.40 -3.83
C ARG A 259 8.47 19.22 -3.84
N PHE A 260 8.06 18.13 -3.23
CA PHE A 260 8.71 16.84 -3.28
C PHE A 260 7.94 15.91 -4.21
N GLU A 261 8.66 15.25 -5.10
CA GLU A 261 8.16 14.14 -5.91
C GLU A 261 9.00 12.90 -5.56
N ILE A 262 8.38 11.97 -4.85
CA ILE A 262 9.04 10.80 -4.28
C ILE A 262 8.65 9.58 -5.12
N LEU A 263 9.55 9.20 -6.02
CA LEU A 263 9.36 8.12 -6.99
C LEU A 263 10.00 6.83 -6.48
N ALA A 264 9.26 5.72 -6.50
CA ALA A 264 9.81 4.37 -6.37
C ALA A 264 9.98 3.76 -7.77
N PRO A 265 11.17 3.85 -8.40
CA PRO A 265 11.35 3.59 -9.83
C PRO A 265 11.20 2.12 -10.24
N TYR A 266 11.35 1.19 -9.30
CA TYR A 266 11.26 -0.26 -9.55
C TYR A 266 9.94 -0.86 -9.05
N ALA A 267 9.03 -0.04 -8.52
CA ALA A 267 7.72 -0.50 -8.10
C ALA A 267 6.81 -0.66 -9.33
N GLY A 268 5.98 -1.71 -9.34
CA GLY A 268 4.93 -1.87 -10.35
C GLY A 268 3.87 -0.77 -10.25
N VAL A 269 3.03 -0.64 -11.28
CA VAL A 269 1.81 0.17 -11.20
C VAL A 269 0.65 -0.81 -10.95
N PRO A 270 -0.22 -0.54 -9.96
CA PRO A 270 -0.18 0.57 -9.02
C PRO A 270 0.85 0.32 -7.89
N SER A 271 1.42 1.39 -7.33
CA SER A 271 2.33 1.28 -6.18
C SER A 271 2.10 2.35 -5.13
N ASN A 272 2.36 1.93 -3.89
CA ASN A 272 2.30 2.77 -2.72
C ASN A 272 3.72 3.24 -2.37
N VAL A 273 3.84 4.51 -2.04
CA VAL A 273 5.07 5.10 -1.53
C VAL A 273 4.84 5.41 -0.05
N HIS A 274 5.85 5.10 0.77
CA HIS A 274 5.79 5.29 2.22
C HIS A 274 6.79 6.37 2.62
N VAL A 275 6.35 7.28 3.49
CA VAL A 275 7.20 8.32 4.09
C VAL A 275 6.86 8.37 5.56
N TRP A 276 7.89 8.33 6.40
CA TRP A 276 7.74 8.40 7.85
C TRP A 276 7.90 9.83 8.36
N GLU A 277 8.90 10.57 7.85
CA GLU A 277 9.24 11.88 8.37
C GLU A 277 9.94 12.73 7.30
N ILE A 278 9.71 14.03 7.30
CA ILE A 278 10.39 15.06 6.53
C ILE A 278 10.80 16.19 7.48
N GLY A 279 12.11 16.41 7.61
CA GLY A 279 12.67 17.54 8.34
C GLY A 279 13.27 18.57 7.40
N LEU A 280 12.80 19.82 7.45
CA LEU A 280 13.37 20.93 6.68
C LEU A 280 14.54 21.59 7.44
N LYS A 281 15.57 22.02 6.71
CA LYS A 281 16.79 22.67 7.24
C LYS A 281 17.07 23.98 6.54
#